data_AF-A0A9P9CBT3-F1
#
_entry.id   AF-A0A9P9CBT3-F1
#
_cell.length_a   1.000
_cell.length_b   1.000
_cell.length_c   1.000
_cell.angle_alpha   90.00
_cell.angle_beta   90.00
_cell.angle_gamma   90.00
#
_symmetry.space_group_name_H-M   'P 1'
#
loop_
_entity.id
_entity.type
_entity.pdbx_description
1 polymer ?
#
loop_
_entity_poly.entity_id
_entity_poly.type
_entity_poly.pdbx_seq_one_letter_code
_entity_poly.pdbx_strand_id
1 'polypeptide(L)'
;MAGLTFHAAGSLRSIGSFKLRSLLRIQGLPTPAFPLILAHDDLGPDLATIWSNAETSPLSPVNEECIDIATSNGQGRVFTVRAAVLRASCDYFNTILQFPEPDSTRVCVEEDAETWESLIAVLEVMDDTTFNFGQSLISSLAAAAMKYEMESTFLCLRRETELQLSNPLWQYALATRFGWETLALAAGTASLDYPIELTPEIVTHLGISHLAQLMNHRQRRIDAFLHEINDGGRFKQENEARCPQKHNYNRTKQRTHDTAWPLLKRSMTVSIMQKPSGTEVLRDMQAVNAVKNARCPHGELLYRWESIERRIFNVVSALPPFDI
;
A
#
# COMPACT_ATOMS: atom_id res chain seq x y z
N MET A 1 -1.61 43.57 -40.69
CA MET A 1 -1.71 42.81 -39.42
C MET A 1 -2.37 41.48 -39.74
N ALA A 2 -1.61 40.56 -40.33
CA ALA A 2 -0.98 39.41 -39.66
C ALA A 2 -2.02 38.36 -39.20
N GLY A 3 -2.52 37.58 -40.18
CA GLY A 3 -3.22 36.32 -39.95
C GLY A 3 -2.25 35.15 -40.05
N LEU A 4 -2.28 34.26 -39.06
CA LEU A 4 -1.49 33.03 -39.02
C LEU A 4 -2.37 31.86 -39.44
N THR A 5 -2.07 31.28 -40.60
CA THR A 5 -2.62 30.02 -41.10
C THR A 5 -1.66 28.87 -40.75
N PHE A 6 -2.17 27.84 -40.07
CA PHE A 6 -1.44 26.60 -39.81
C PHE A 6 -1.77 25.58 -40.92
N HIS A 7 -0.76 25.15 -41.67
CA HIS A 7 -0.83 23.99 -42.56
C HIS A 7 -0.40 22.74 -41.79
N ALA A 8 -1.30 21.76 -41.66
CA ALA A 8 -0.97 20.41 -41.23
C ALA A 8 -0.94 19.49 -42.46
N ALA A 9 0.25 19.00 -42.82
CA ALA A 9 0.42 17.95 -43.82
C ALA A 9 1.59 17.05 -43.40
N GLY A 10 1.32 15.75 -43.23
CA GLY A 10 2.30 14.71 -42.91
C GLY A 10 1.57 13.41 -42.53
N SER A 11 1.03 12.70 -43.51
CA SER A 11 1.62 11.52 -44.15
C SER A 11 1.88 10.36 -43.17
N LEU A 12 0.88 9.49 -43.03
CA LEU A 12 0.98 8.17 -42.41
C LEU A 12 1.71 7.22 -43.37
N ARG A 13 2.90 6.75 -42.99
CA ARG A 13 3.52 5.57 -43.59
C ARG A 13 3.58 4.43 -42.58
N SER A 14 2.91 3.35 -42.97
CA SER A 14 3.01 2.00 -42.44
C SER A 14 4.43 1.47 -42.50
N ILE A 15 4.96 1.02 -41.36
CA ILE A 15 6.10 0.10 -41.19
C ILE A 15 5.74 -0.67 -39.91
N GLY A 16 5.41 -1.96 -39.93
CA GLY A 16 6.30 -3.06 -40.28
C GLY A 16 6.52 -3.87 -39.00
N SER A 17 5.85 -5.03 -38.92
CA SER A 17 5.91 -5.95 -37.79
C SER A 17 7.34 -6.51 -37.60
N PHE A 18 7.91 -6.33 -36.41
CA PHE A 18 9.16 -6.98 -36.01
C PHE A 18 8.92 -7.90 -34.81
N LYS A 19 8.97 -9.20 -35.09
CA LYS A 19 9.19 -10.26 -34.11
C LYS A 19 10.66 -10.24 -33.70
N LEU A 20 10.94 -10.06 -32.42
CA LEU A 20 12.21 -10.48 -31.82
C LEU A 20 11.92 -11.33 -30.58
N ARG A 21 12.10 -12.64 -30.76
CA ARG A 21 12.36 -13.57 -29.66
C ARG A 21 13.85 -13.48 -29.33
N SER A 22 14.11 -13.64 -28.03
CA SER A 22 15.30 -14.21 -27.39
C SER A 22 16.47 -13.31 -26.96
N LEU A 23 16.71 -13.41 -25.64
CA LEU A 23 17.98 -13.39 -24.90
C LEU A 23 18.57 -12.05 -24.47
N LEU A 24 18.09 -11.56 -23.32
CA LEU A 24 18.92 -10.90 -22.32
C LEU A 24 18.53 -11.40 -20.93
N ARG A 25 19.35 -12.33 -20.43
CA ARG A 25 19.29 -12.87 -19.07
C ARG A 25 19.96 -11.85 -18.16
N ILE A 26 19.19 -10.89 -17.66
CA ILE A 26 19.66 -10.00 -16.59
C ILE A 26 19.57 -10.80 -15.29
N GLN A 27 20.73 -11.12 -14.72
CA GLN A 27 20.82 -11.71 -13.40
C GLN A 27 20.15 -10.79 -12.37
N GLY A 28 19.38 -11.40 -11.48
CA GLY A 28 18.42 -10.75 -10.61
C GLY A 28 19.03 -9.66 -9.74
N LEU A 29 18.38 -8.50 -9.78
CA LEU A 29 18.36 -7.61 -8.62
C LEU A 29 17.47 -8.27 -7.56
N PRO A 30 17.90 -8.32 -6.29
CA PRO A 30 17.02 -8.78 -5.23
C PRO A 30 15.82 -7.83 -5.17
N THR A 31 14.62 -8.37 -5.35
CA THR A 31 13.43 -7.75 -4.76
C THR A 31 13.77 -7.48 -3.29
N PRO A 32 13.52 -6.28 -2.75
CA PRO A 32 13.60 -6.09 -1.33
C PRO A 32 12.57 -7.05 -0.72
N ALA A 33 13.07 -8.15 -0.17
CA ALA A 33 12.31 -8.98 0.74
C ALA A 33 12.05 -8.07 1.95
N PHE A 34 10.92 -7.36 1.92
CA PHE A 34 10.33 -6.89 3.15
C PHE A 34 10.11 -8.15 3.99
N PRO A 35 10.76 -8.30 5.14
CA PRO A 35 10.29 -9.30 6.07
C PRO A 35 8.84 -8.92 6.35
N LEU A 36 7.91 -9.76 5.91
CA LEU A 36 6.58 -9.85 6.52
C LEU A 36 6.87 -10.22 7.98
N ILE A 37 7.14 -9.20 8.80
CA ILE A 37 7.06 -9.32 10.24
C ILE A 37 5.56 -9.40 10.48
N LEU A 38 5.03 -10.62 10.36
CA LEU A 38 3.76 -10.98 10.94
C LEU A 38 3.96 -10.80 12.45
N ALA A 39 3.66 -9.60 12.95
CA ALA A 39 3.45 -9.41 14.37
C ALA A 39 2.23 -10.27 14.72
N HIS A 40 2.50 -11.49 15.19
CA HIS A 40 1.50 -12.48 15.60
C HIS A 40 0.80 -12.11 16.92
N ASP A 41 0.91 -10.87 17.37
CA ASP A 41 0.68 -10.52 18.77
C ASP A 41 -0.80 -10.29 19.14
N ASP A 42 -1.76 -10.39 18.21
CA ASP A 42 -3.18 -10.14 18.51
C ASP A 42 -4.18 -10.98 17.69
N LEU A 43 -3.78 -12.14 17.15
CA LEU A 43 -4.78 -13.10 16.69
C LEU A 43 -5.45 -13.66 17.95
N GLY A 44 -6.72 -13.28 18.17
CA GLY A 44 -7.60 -13.88 19.17
C GLY A 44 -7.63 -15.42 19.07
N PRO A 45 -8.42 -16.10 19.91
CA PRO A 45 -8.41 -17.57 19.98
C PRO A 45 -8.45 -18.18 18.57
N ASP A 46 -7.55 -19.12 18.32
CA ASP A 46 -7.42 -19.85 17.05
C ASP A 46 -8.82 -20.15 16.49
N LEU A 47 -9.10 -19.71 15.26
CA LEU A 47 -10.41 -19.87 14.64
C LEU A 47 -10.89 -21.32 14.75
N ALA A 48 -9.98 -22.30 14.61
CA ALA A 48 -10.28 -23.72 14.81
C ALA A 48 -10.85 -24.06 16.20
N THR A 49 -10.46 -23.30 17.24
CA THR A 49 -10.96 -23.44 18.62
C THR A 49 -12.38 -22.88 18.79
N ILE A 50 -12.74 -21.80 18.10
CA ILE A 50 -14.11 -21.25 18.14
C ILE A 50 -15.09 -22.26 17.55
N TRP A 51 -14.74 -22.87 16.41
CA TRP A 51 -15.61 -23.83 15.71
C TRP A 51 -15.69 -25.19 16.41
N SER A 52 -14.60 -25.70 16.98
CA SER A 52 -14.61 -26.98 17.71
C SER A 52 -15.47 -26.96 18.98
N ASN A 53 -15.67 -25.79 19.59
CA ASN A 53 -16.59 -25.62 20.70
C ASN A 53 -18.07 -25.63 20.28
N ALA A 54 -18.39 -25.31 19.02
CA ALA A 54 -19.75 -25.37 18.51
C ALA A 54 -20.24 -26.83 18.31
N GLU A 55 -19.32 -27.78 18.08
CA GLU A 55 -19.66 -29.17 17.74
C GLU A 55 -19.93 -30.10 18.94
N THR A 56 -19.60 -29.69 20.18
CA THR A 56 -19.57 -30.63 21.33
C THR A 56 -20.82 -30.62 22.23
N SER A 57 -21.85 -29.84 21.91
CA SER A 57 -23.11 -29.84 22.66
C SER A 57 -24.00 -31.04 22.24
N PRO A 58 -24.52 -31.87 23.17
CA PRO A 58 -25.25 -33.10 22.84
C PRO A 58 -26.53 -32.79 22.05
N LEU A 59 -26.50 -33.10 20.76
CA LEU A 59 -27.54 -32.81 19.77
C LEU A 59 -28.81 -33.63 20.07
N SER A 60 -29.85 -32.97 20.59
CA SER A 60 -31.24 -33.34 20.24
C SER A 60 -31.37 -33.37 18.70
N PRO A 61 -32.27 -34.18 18.10
CA PRO A 61 -32.47 -34.19 16.66
C PRO A 61 -32.76 -32.77 16.18
N VAL A 62 -31.72 -32.14 15.63
CA VAL A 62 -31.76 -30.76 15.17
C VAL A 62 -32.64 -30.80 13.95
N ASN A 63 -33.86 -30.28 14.08
CA ASN A 63 -34.62 -29.89 12.91
C ASN A 63 -33.68 -28.98 12.11
N GLU A 64 -33.36 -29.38 10.88
CA GLU A 64 -32.56 -28.59 9.93
C GLU A 64 -33.36 -27.34 9.55
N GLU A 65 -33.47 -26.41 10.49
CA GLU A 65 -34.17 -25.17 10.33
C GLU A 65 -33.34 -24.32 9.36
N CYS A 66 -33.88 -24.15 8.17
CA CYS A 66 -33.36 -23.23 7.18
C CYS A 66 -34.08 -21.89 7.31
N ILE A 67 -33.33 -20.82 7.10
CA ILE A 67 -33.84 -19.46 7.09
C ILE A 67 -33.62 -18.89 5.71
N ASP A 68 -34.65 -18.23 5.21
CA ASP A 68 -34.66 -17.53 3.94
C ASP A 68 -34.20 -16.08 4.15
N ILE A 69 -33.05 -15.73 3.61
CA ILE A 69 -32.54 -14.36 3.64
C ILE A 69 -32.86 -13.68 2.32
N ALA A 70 -33.61 -12.58 2.40
CA ALA A 70 -33.97 -11.78 1.25
C ALA A 70 -33.23 -10.45 1.25
N THR A 71 -32.56 -10.13 0.15
CA THR A 71 -31.86 -8.84 -0.01
C THR A 71 -32.85 -7.75 -0.38
N SER A 72 -32.82 -6.59 0.30
CA SER A 72 -33.72 -5.47 0.02
C SER A 72 -33.46 -4.82 -1.34
N ASN A 73 -32.23 -4.92 -1.84
CA ASN A 73 -31.77 -4.19 -3.03
C ASN A 73 -31.79 -5.05 -4.30
N GLY A 74 -31.96 -6.37 -4.16
CA GLY A 74 -31.80 -7.33 -5.24
C GLY A 74 -33.10 -8.05 -5.57
N GLN A 75 -33.72 -7.70 -6.71
CA GLN A 75 -34.61 -8.50 -7.61
C GLN A 75 -35.52 -9.62 -7.04
N GLY A 76 -35.80 -9.65 -5.74
CA GLY A 76 -36.43 -10.79 -5.08
C GLY A 76 -35.55 -12.04 -4.93
N ARG A 77 -34.21 -11.93 -4.94
CA ARG A 77 -33.34 -13.09 -4.64
C ARG A 77 -33.49 -13.49 -3.17
N VAL A 78 -33.62 -14.79 -2.93
CA VAL A 78 -33.75 -15.40 -1.61
C VAL A 78 -32.65 -16.45 -1.46
N PHE A 79 -31.91 -16.37 -0.36
CA PHE A 79 -30.85 -17.28 0.00
C PHE A 79 -31.31 -18.15 1.16
N THR A 80 -31.38 -19.46 0.97
CA THR A 80 -31.77 -20.39 2.03
C THR A 80 -30.50 -20.88 2.74
N VAL A 81 -30.33 -20.50 4.01
CA VAL A 81 -29.13 -20.80 4.81
C VAL A 81 -29.53 -21.57 6.07
N ARG A 82 -28.69 -22.50 6.51
CA ARG A 82 -28.91 -23.24 7.76
C ARG A 82 -28.82 -22.30 8.96
N ALA A 83 -29.87 -22.26 9.78
CA ALA A 83 -29.94 -21.40 10.95
C ALA A 83 -28.79 -21.65 11.93
N ALA A 84 -28.38 -22.92 12.10
CA ALA A 84 -27.27 -23.28 12.95
C ALA A 84 -25.94 -22.61 12.55
N VAL A 85 -25.65 -22.52 11.24
CA VAL A 85 -24.41 -21.89 10.73
C VAL A 85 -24.43 -20.39 10.99
N LEU A 86 -25.56 -19.73 10.72
CA LEU A 86 -25.72 -18.30 11.00
C LEU A 86 -25.62 -17.99 12.48
N ARG A 87 -26.35 -18.72 13.35
CA ARG A 87 -26.27 -18.50 14.81
C ARG A 87 -24.86 -18.71 15.35
N ALA A 88 -24.10 -19.66 14.81
CA ALA A 88 -22.73 -19.94 15.24
C ALA A 88 -21.71 -18.88 14.79
N SER A 89 -21.97 -18.22 13.65
CA SER A 89 -21.00 -17.32 13.01
C SER A 89 -21.35 -15.84 13.13
N CYS A 90 -22.52 -15.52 13.70
CA CYS A 90 -23.09 -14.19 13.70
C CYS A 90 -23.96 -13.95 14.94
N ASP A 91 -23.48 -13.07 15.83
CA ASP A 91 -24.17 -12.76 17.08
C ASP A 91 -25.50 -12.02 16.85
N TYR A 92 -25.57 -11.19 15.81
CA TYR A 92 -26.81 -10.56 15.37
C TYR A 92 -27.90 -11.61 15.03
N PHE A 93 -27.56 -12.60 14.19
CA PHE A 93 -28.51 -13.66 13.84
C PHE A 93 -28.78 -14.60 15.00
N ASN A 94 -27.79 -14.87 15.86
CA ASN A 94 -28.02 -15.61 17.10
C ASN A 94 -29.11 -14.96 17.95
N THR A 95 -29.05 -13.64 18.10
CA THR A 95 -30.02 -12.89 18.91
C THR A 95 -31.39 -12.87 18.25
N ILE A 96 -31.51 -12.48 16.97
CA ILE A 96 -32.81 -12.33 16.32
C ILE A 96 -33.56 -13.67 16.19
N LEU A 97 -32.83 -14.77 15.99
CA LEU A 97 -33.41 -16.11 15.80
C LEU A 97 -33.75 -16.84 17.12
N GLN A 98 -33.41 -16.26 18.27
CA GLN A 98 -33.87 -16.74 19.58
C GLN A 98 -35.31 -16.33 19.88
N PHE A 99 -35.84 -15.32 19.18
CA PHE A 99 -37.21 -14.86 19.32
C PHE A 99 -38.08 -15.52 18.26
N PRO A 100 -38.89 -16.53 18.61
CA PRO A 100 -39.79 -17.16 17.65
C PRO A 100 -40.85 -16.15 17.22
N GLU A 101 -40.66 -15.51 16.08
CA GLU A 101 -41.78 -14.89 15.39
C GLU A 101 -42.68 -16.01 14.83
N PRO A 102 -43.99 -15.94 15.04
CA PRO A 102 -44.89 -17.06 14.79
C PRO A 102 -44.95 -17.52 13.33
N ASP A 103 -44.45 -16.75 12.35
CA ASP A 103 -44.61 -17.05 10.92
C ASP A 103 -43.45 -16.58 10.00
N SER A 104 -42.32 -16.06 10.50
CA SER A 104 -41.27 -15.51 9.64
C SER A 104 -40.02 -16.42 9.57
N THR A 105 -40.03 -17.39 8.66
CA THR A 105 -38.80 -18.08 8.21
C THR A 105 -37.90 -17.17 7.37
N ARG A 106 -38.27 -15.89 7.21
CA ARG A 106 -37.66 -14.96 6.26
C ARG A 106 -37.14 -13.71 6.94
N VAL A 107 -35.85 -13.43 6.77
CA VAL A 107 -35.18 -12.22 7.24
C VAL A 107 -34.76 -11.35 6.06
N CYS A 108 -35.01 -10.05 6.15
CA CYS A 108 -34.59 -9.09 5.14
C CYS A 108 -33.25 -8.45 5.53
N VAL A 109 -32.29 -8.42 4.59
CA VAL A 109 -30.96 -7.78 4.75
C VAL A 109 -30.81 -6.63 3.76
N GLU A 110 -30.00 -5.63 4.12
CA GLU A 110 -29.87 -4.40 3.32
C GLU A 110 -28.85 -4.51 2.18
N GLU A 111 -27.99 -5.52 2.24
CA GLU A 111 -26.88 -5.71 1.32
C GLU A 111 -27.39 -6.25 -0.01
N ASP A 112 -26.61 -6.02 -1.07
CA ASP A 112 -26.90 -6.58 -2.38
C ASP A 112 -26.65 -8.11 -2.41
N ALA A 113 -27.20 -8.74 -3.45
CA ALA A 113 -27.11 -10.19 -3.62
C ALA A 113 -25.67 -10.70 -3.77
N GLU A 114 -24.75 -9.94 -4.38
CA GLU A 114 -23.37 -10.36 -4.57
C GLU A 114 -22.60 -10.35 -3.24
N THR A 115 -22.80 -9.30 -2.43
CA THR A 115 -22.25 -9.22 -1.07
C THR A 115 -22.75 -10.38 -0.21
N TRP A 116 -24.05 -10.70 -0.25
CA TRP A 116 -24.60 -11.77 0.58
C TRP A 116 -24.19 -13.17 0.11
N GLU A 117 -24.19 -13.41 -1.20
CA GLU A 117 -23.71 -14.67 -1.81
C GLU A 117 -22.26 -14.95 -1.42
N SER A 118 -21.42 -13.91 -1.49
CA SER A 118 -20.00 -14.01 -1.12
C SER A 118 -19.82 -14.22 0.39
N LEU A 119 -20.65 -13.57 1.22
CA LEU A 119 -20.60 -13.76 2.67
C LEU A 119 -21.00 -15.18 3.06
N ILE A 120 -22.05 -15.74 2.45
CA ILE A 120 -22.45 -17.14 2.66
C ILE A 120 -21.33 -18.08 2.22
N ALA A 121 -20.69 -17.82 1.08
CA ALA A 121 -19.54 -18.61 0.63
C ALA A 121 -18.38 -18.60 1.64
N VAL A 122 -18.12 -17.47 2.30
CA VAL A 122 -17.11 -17.38 3.38
C VAL A 122 -17.54 -18.18 4.61
N LEU A 123 -18.83 -18.18 4.96
CA LEU A 123 -19.36 -18.95 6.10
C LEU A 123 -19.36 -20.46 5.85
N GLU A 124 -19.60 -20.89 4.62
CA GLU A 124 -19.63 -22.31 4.26
C GLU A 124 -18.24 -22.90 4.11
N VAL A 125 -17.29 -22.10 3.62
CA VAL A 125 -15.92 -22.54 3.41
C VAL A 125 -15.11 -22.21 4.66
N MET A 126 -15.18 -23.13 5.62
CA MET A 126 -14.47 -23.04 6.90
C MET A 126 -12.97 -23.39 6.81
N ASP A 127 -12.50 -23.91 5.67
CA ASP A 127 -11.12 -24.33 5.48
C ASP A 127 -10.26 -23.21 4.84
N ASP A 128 -8.93 -23.36 4.87
CA ASP A 128 -7.84 -22.45 4.43
C ASP A 128 -7.89 -21.99 2.94
N THR A 129 -9.07 -21.91 2.33
CA THR A 129 -9.25 -21.40 0.98
C THR A 129 -8.99 -19.90 0.93
N THR A 130 -8.07 -19.52 0.06
CA THR A 130 -7.87 -18.12 -0.30
C THR A 130 -9.02 -17.65 -1.17
N PHE A 131 -9.62 -16.52 -0.83
CA PHE A 131 -10.66 -15.91 -1.65
C PHE A 131 -10.09 -14.81 -2.52
N ASN A 132 -10.30 -14.89 -3.84
CA ASN A 132 -9.90 -13.82 -4.74
C ASN A 132 -11.04 -12.80 -4.89
N PHE A 133 -11.31 -12.05 -3.83
CA PHE A 133 -12.30 -10.98 -3.85
C PHE A 133 -11.75 -9.73 -4.53
N GLY A 134 -12.58 -9.11 -5.36
CA GLY A 134 -12.30 -7.76 -5.86
C GLY A 134 -12.26 -6.74 -4.71
N GLN A 135 -11.47 -5.68 -4.88
CA GLN A 135 -11.29 -4.62 -3.87
C GLN A 135 -12.61 -3.99 -3.40
N SER A 136 -13.55 -3.76 -4.32
CA SER A 136 -14.88 -3.22 -3.99
C SER A 136 -15.68 -4.19 -3.11
N LEU A 137 -15.64 -5.47 -3.45
CA LEU A 137 -16.38 -6.52 -2.73
C LEU A 137 -15.82 -6.72 -1.32
N ILE A 138 -14.50 -6.68 -1.12
CA ILE A 138 -13.90 -6.77 0.22
C ILE A 138 -14.43 -5.66 1.14
N SER A 139 -14.53 -4.43 0.65
CA SER A 139 -15.05 -3.34 1.49
C SER A 139 -16.53 -3.52 1.84
N SER A 140 -17.35 -4.03 0.92
CA SER A 140 -18.77 -4.33 1.19
C SER A 140 -18.90 -5.49 2.18
N LEU A 141 -18.12 -6.55 2.01
CA LEU A 141 -18.09 -7.71 2.89
C LEU A 141 -17.64 -7.32 4.31
N ALA A 142 -16.59 -6.51 4.45
CA ALA A 142 -16.10 -6.09 5.76
C ALA A 142 -17.13 -5.19 6.48
N ALA A 143 -17.83 -4.33 5.74
CA ALA A 143 -18.92 -3.53 6.30
C ALA A 143 -20.10 -4.40 6.75
N ALA A 144 -20.49 -5.39 5.95
CA ALA A 144 -21.56 -6.33 6.28
C ALA A 144 -21.18 -7.21 7.49
N ALA A 145 -19.97 -7.77 7.49
CA ALA A 145 -19.46 -8.59 8.59
C ALA A 145 -19.42 -7.81 9.91
N MET A 146 -19.00 -6.55 9.89
CA MET A 146 -19.03 -5.69 11.08
C MET A 146 -20.47 -5.36 11.51
N LYS A 147 -21.37 -5.04 10.56
CA LYS A 147 -22.78 -4.74 10.85
C LYS A 147 -23.52 -5.92 11.49
N TYR A 148 -23.23 -7.13 11.03
CA TYR A 148 -23.85 -8.35 11.53
C TYR A 148 -23.02 -9.03 12.62
N GLU A 149 -21.96 -8.41 13.15
CA GLU A 149 -21.17 -9.00 14.24
C GLU A 149 -20.63 -10.40 13.89
N MET A 150 -20.06 -10.53 12.68
CA MET A 150 -19.44 -11.75 12.16
C MET A 150 -17.91 -11.66 12.28
N GLU A 151 -17.40 -11.79 13.50
CA GLU A 151 -15.98 -11.57 13.82
C GLU A 151 -15.03 -12.47 13.02
N SER A 152 -15.37 -13.76 12.88
CA SER A 152 -14.55 -14.72 12.11
C SER A 152 -14.41 -14.32 10.64
N THR A 153 -15.52 -13.96 10.00
CA THR A 153 -15.56 -13.43 8.63
C THR A 153 -14.78 -12.13 8.52
N PHE A 154 -14.91 -11.23 9.50
CA PHE A 154 -14.18 -9.96 9.51
C PHE A 154 -12.66 -10.15 9.60
N LEU A 155 -12.19 -11.09 10.43
CA LEU A 155 -10.78 -11.46 10.52
C LEU A 155 -10.26 -12.14 9.23
N CYS A 156 -11.07 -13.00 8.61
CA CYS A 156 -10.76 -13.61 7.32
C CYS A 156 -10.54 -12.52 6.24
N LEU A 157 -11.44 -11.54 6.17
CA LEU A 157 -11.35 -10.43 5.21
C LEU A 157 -10.13 -9.54 5.46
N ARG A 158 -9.74 -9.34 6.72
CA ARG A 158 -8.49 -8.66 7.06
C ARG A 158 -7.28 -9.43 6.51
N ARG A 159 -7.21 -10.75 6.73
CA ARG A 159 -6.13 -11.62 6.20
C ARG A 159 -6.06 -11.54 4.67
N GLU A 160 -7.20 -11.63 3.99
CA GLU A 160 -7.25 -11.49 2.53
C GLU A 160 -6.78 -10.10 2.07
N THR A 161 -7.13 -9.05 2.81
CA THR A 161 -6.62 -7.69 2.54
C THR A 161 -5.10 -7.64 2.68
N GLU A 162 -4.52 -8.26 3.71
CA GLU A 162 -3.07 -8.32 3.94
C GLU A 162 -2.33 -9.00 2.77
N LEU A 163 -2.93 -10.01 2.14
CA LEU A 163 -2.37 -10.72 0.99
C LEU A 163 -2.35 -9.87 -0.30
N GLN A 164 -3.15 -8.81 -0.39
CA GLN A 164 -3.25 -7.95 -1.58
C GLN A 164 -2.15 -6.87 -1.66
N LEU A 165 -0.89 -7.28 -1.76
CA LEU A 165 0.29 -6.39 -1.76
C LEU A 165 0.37 -5.37 -2.92
N SER A 166 -0.54 -5.42 -3.90
CA SER A 166 -0.47 -4.60 -5.11
C SER A 166 -0.90 -3.14 -4.92
N ASN A 167 -1.70 -2.83 -3.90
CA ASN A 167 -2.22 -1.49 -3.67
C ASN A 167 -2.19 -1.09 -2.18
N PRO A 168 -1.04 -0.64 -1.66
CA PRO A 168 -0.90 -0.28 -0.25
C PRO A 168 -1.75 0.94 0.15
N LEU A 169 -2.07 1.84 -0.79
CA LEU A 169 -2.93 2.98 -0.49
C LEU A 169 -4.39 2.56 -0.27
N TRP A 170 -4.89 1.61 -1.07
CA TRP A 170 -6.21 1.01 -0.85
C TRP A 170 -6.25 0.20 0.45
N GLN A 171 -5.22 -0.60 0.74
CA GLN A 171 -5.10 -1.33 2.01
C GLN A 171 -5.13 -0.36 3.21
N TYR A 172 -4.38 0.75 3.13
CA TYR A 172 -4.38 1.78 4.17
C TYR A 172 -5.77 2.40 4.37
N ALA A 173 -6.46 2.73 3.27
CA ALA A 173 -7.82 3.28 3.33
C ALA A 173 -8.81 2.31 3.99
N LEU A 174 -8.73 1.03 3.63
CA LEU A 174 -9.60 0.00 4.17
C LEU A 174 -9.29 -0.26 5.66
N ALA A 175 -8.01 -0.40 5.99
CA ALA A 175 -7.56 -0.67 7.35
C ALA A 175 -7.88 0.47 8.30
N THR A 176 -7.70 1.73 7.89
CA THR A 176 -8.10 2.88 8.72
C THR A 176 -9.61 2.98 8.90
N ARG A 177 -10.39 2.68 7.85
CA ARG A 177 -11.87 2.66 7.94
C ARG A 177 -12.39 1.62 8.92
N PHE A 178 -11.76 0.44 8.98
CA PHE A 178 -12.21 -0.68 9.81
C PHE A 178 -11.42 -0.85 11.12
N GLY A 179 -10.53 0.08 11.46
CA GLY A 179 -9.76 0.04 12.71
C GLY A 179 -8.69 -1.06 12.75
N TRP A 180 -8.21 -1.54 11.60
CA TRP A 180 -7.12 -2.52 11.53
C TRP A 180 -5.76 -1.82 11.68
N GLU A 181 -5.44 -1.33 12.88
CA GLU A 181 -4.31 -0.42 13.15
C GLU A 181 -2.96 -0.95 12.65
N THR A 182 -2.65 -2.21 12.91
CA THR A 182 -1.38 -2.84 12.50
C THR A 182 -1.24 -2.92 10.98
N LEU A 183 -2.32 -3.28 10.28
CA LEU A 183 -2.37 -3.27 8.82
C LEU A 183 -2.33 -1.86 8.27
N ALA A 184 -3.01 -0.90 8.89
CA ALA A 184 -2.94 0.51 8.49
C ALA A 184 -1.50 1.03 8.61
N LEU A 185 -0.78 0.68 9.69
CA LEU A 185 0.61 1.08 9.89
C LEU A 185 1.51 0.50 8.80
N ALA A 186 1.38 -0.80 8.53
CA ALA A 186 2.15 -1.49 7.51
C ALA A 186 1.86 -0.93 6.10
N ALA A 187 0.58 -0.77 5.76
CA ALA A 187 0.14 -0.29 4.45
C ALA A 187 0.49 1.19 4.22
N GLY A 188 0.33 2.05 5.24
CA GLY A 188 0.73 3.45 5.16
C GLY A 188 2.24 3.60 4.98
N THR A 189 3.03 2.78 5.67
CA THR A 189 4.49 2.70 5.46
C THR A 189 4.83 2.23 4.05
N ALA A 190 4.20 1.16 3.57
CA ALA A 190 4.40 0.63 2.22
C ALA A 190 4.02 1.65 1.14
N SER A 191 2.99 2.47 1.36
CA SER A 191 2.57 3.51 0.40
C SER A 191 3.64 4.58 0.14
N LEU A 192 4.66 4.70 1.00
CA LEU A 192 5.78 5.63 0.80
C LEU A 192 6.63 5.26 -0.42
N ASP A 193 6.60 4.01 -0.87
CA ASP A 193 7.28 3.53 -2.09
C ASP A 193 6.49 3.77 -3.38
N TYR A 194 5.26 4.29 -3.27
CA TYR A 194 4.33 4.46 -4.39
C TYR A 194 3.95 5.94 -4.58
N PRO A 195 3.75 6.37 -5.84
CA PRO A 195 3.06 7.63 -6.10
C PRO A 195 1.62 7.51 -5.62
N ILE A 196 1.09 8.60 -5.05
CA ILE A 196 -0.31 8.64 -4.64
C ILE A 196 -1.17 8.93 -5.86
N GLU A 197 -1.96 7.93 -6.24
CA GLU A 197 -3.00 8.06 -7.24
C GLU A 197 -4.34 7.97 -6.52
N LEU A 198 -5.02 9.12 -6.38
CA LEU A 198 -6.34 9.17 -5.74
C LEU A 198 -7.40 8.72 -6.75
N THR A 199 -7.70 7.42 -6.75
CA THR A 199 -8.83 6.88 -7.52
C THR A 199 -10.15 7.12 -6.78
N PRO A 200 -11.30 7.17 -7.49
CA PRO A 200 -12.61 7.32 -6.85
C PRO A 200 -12.88 6.28 -5.75
N GLU A 201 -12.40 5.05 -5.95
CA GLU A 201 -12.54 3.96 -4.99
C GLU A 201 -11.79 4.29 -3.70
N ILE A 202 -10.52 4.70 -3.81
CA ILE A 202 -9.71 5.08 -2.65
C ILE A 202 -10.33 6.27 -1.92
N VAL A 203 -10.78 7.30 -2.65
CA VAL A 203 -11.41 8.49 -2.05
C VAL A 203 -12.71 8.15 -1.31
N THR A 204 -13.47 7.16 -1.80
CA THR A 204 -14.70 6.69 -1.14
C THR A 204 -14.42 6.02 0.20
N HIS A 205 -13.31 5.30 0.32
CA HIS A 205 -12.98 4.56 1.55
C HIS A 205 -12.08 5.35 2.50
N LEU A 206 -11.24 6.25 1.99
CA LEU A 206 -10.27 7.00 2.78
C LEU A 206 -10.88 8.28 3.33
N GLY A 207 -11.10 8.31 4.65
CA GLY A 207 -11.52 9.53 5.34
C GLY A 207 -10.53 10.69 5.13
N ILE A 208 -11.04 11.92 5.06
CA ILE A 208 -10.22 13.14 4.86
C ILE A 208 -9.14 13.27 5.96
N SER A 209 -9.46 12.88 7.20
CA SER A 209 -8.51 12.85 8.32
C SER A 209 -7.32 11.93 8.05
N HIS A 210 -7.57 10.69 7.62
CA HIS A 210 -6.53 9.70 7.34
C HIS A 210 -5.71 10.05 6.11
N LEU A 211 -6.34 10.65 5.08
CA LEU A 211 -5.61 11.21 3.94
C LEU A 211 -4.67 12.35 4.39
N ALA A 212 -5.17 13.28 5.22
CA ALA A 212 -4.35 14.38 5.73
C ALA A 212 -3.19 13.88 6.60
N GLN A 213 -3.41 12.86 7.45
CA GLN A 213 -2.35 12.20 8.22
C GLN A 213 -1.26 11.63 7.29
N LEU A 214 -1.66 10.88 6.26
CA LEU A 214 -0.75 10.29 5.29
C LEU A 214 0.04 11.37 4.53
N MET A 215 -0.62 12.43 4.05
CA MET A 215 0.01 13.53 3.34
C MET A 215 1.01 14.28 4.23
N ASN A 216 0.60 14.60 5.47
CA ASN A 216 1.46 15.27 6.44
C ASN A 216 2.70 14.44 6.75
N HIS A 217 2.55 13.12 6.92
CA HIS A 217 3.69 12.25 7.15
C HIS A 217 4.66 12.24 5.95
N ARG A 218 4.15 12.10 4.72
CA ARG A 218 4.99 12.18 3.51
C ARG A 218 5.72 13.51 3.42
N GLN A 219 5.02 14.61 3.68
CA GLN A 219 5.61 15.95 3.67
C GLN A 219 6.73 16.09 4.71
N ARG A 220 6.50 15.62 5.95
CA ARG A 220 7.53 15.62 7.01
C ARG A 220 8.79 14.87 6.58
N ARG A 221 8.66 13.72 5.92
CA ARG A 221 9.81 12.95 5.40
C ARG A 221 10.55 13.70 4.29
N ILE A 222 9.81 14.30 3.36
CA ILE A 222 10.39 15.14 2.29
C ILE A 222 11.16 16.31 2.90
N ASP A 223 10.55 17.05 3.82
CA ASP A 223 11.16 18.22 4.46
C ASP A 223 12.41 17.83 5.25
N ALA A 224 12.36 16.74 6.02
CA ALA A 224 13.51 16.23 6.76
C ALA A 224 14.67 15.84 5.83
N PHE A 225 14.38 15.15 4.72
CA PHE A 225 15.39 14.79 3.72
C PHE A 225 16.01 16.04 3.08
N LEU A 226 15.18 17.00 2.65
CA LEU A 226 15.65 18.22 1.99
C LEU A 226 16.45 19.11 2.94
N HIS A 227 16.07 19.17 4.22
CA HIS A 227 16.83 19.87 5.25
C HIS A 227 18.24 19.27 5.38
N GLU A 228 18.37 17.96 5.58
CA GLU A 228 19.67 17.29 5.75
C GLU A 228 20.60 17.47 4.53
N ILE A 229 20.04 17.44 3.31
CA ILE A 229 20.82 17.59 2.08
C ILE A 229 21.26 19.05 1.85
N ASN A 230 20.46 20.05 2.27
CA ASN A 230 20.70 21.46 1.94
C ASN A 230 21.39 22.27 3.05
N ASP A 231 21.14 22.00 4.34
CA ASP A 231 21.55 22.89 5.44
C ASP A 231 23.05 22.89 5.77
N GLY A 232 23.87 22.32 4.89
CA GLY A 232 25.33 22.42 5.01
C GLY A 232 25.91 21.71 6.24
N GLY A 233 25.13 20.81 6.87
CA GLY A 233 25.60 19.90 7.91
C GLY A 233 26.45 18.76 7.32
N ARG A 234 25.86 17.57 7.22
CA ARG A 234 26.54 16.34 6.76
C ARG A 234 27.15 16.44 5.35
N PHE A 235 26.63 17.36 4.52
CA PHE A 235 27.04 17.58 3.13
C PHE A 235 27.67 18.96 2.89
N LYS A 236 28.26 19.57 3.93
CA LYS A 236 28.90 20.90 3.82
C LYS A 236 29.92 20.96 2.68
N GLN A 237 30.77 19.94 2.59
CA GLN A 237 31.86 19.90 1.63
C GLN A 237 31.34 19.87 0.20
N GLU A 238 30.32 19.04 -0.05
CA GLU A 238 29.69 18.88 -1.35
C GLU A 238 28.92 20.15 -1.74
N ASN A 239 28.19 20.76 -0.79
CA ASN A 239 27.48 22.02 -1.00
C ASN A 239 28.41 23.21 -1.30
N GLU A 240 29.64 23.19 -0.80
CA GLU A 240 30.64 24.22 -1.11
C GLU A 240 31.44 23.97 -2.39
N ALA A 241 31.33 22.77 -2.99
CA ALA A 241 32.10 22.31 -4.15
C ALA A 241 33.62 22.58 -4.00
N ARG A 242 34.19 22.23 -2.84
CA ARG A 242 35.61 22.45 -2.55
C ARG A 242 36.45 21.22 -2.89
N CYS A 243 37.45 21.43 -3.72
CA CYS A 243 38.49 20.43 -3.96
C CYS A 243 39.20 20.04 -2.66
N PRO A 244 39.44 18.74 -2.41
CA PRO A 244 40.23 18.30 -1.27
C PRO A 244 41.62 18.93 -1.34
N GLN A 245 41.98 19.75 -0.35
CA GLN A 245 43.31 20.36 -0.33
C GLN A 245 44.35 19.30 0.00
N LYS A 246 45.18 18.93 -0.98
CA LYS A 246 46.46 18.30 -0.70
C LYS A 246 47.49 19.39 -0.38
N HIS A 247 47.86 19.47 0.89
CA HIS A 247 49.03 20.13 1.48
C HIS A 247 49.55 21.46 0.88
N ASN A 248 49.50 22.51 1.71
CA ASN A 248 50.51 23.58 1.83
C ASN A 248 50.80 24.56 0.68
N TYR A 249 49.98 24.64 -0.36
CA TYR A 249 50.00 25.84 -1.20
C TYR A 249 48.92 26.81 -0.75
N ASN A 250 49.32 28.07 -0.48
CA ASN A 250 48.49 29.25 -0.20
C ASN A 250 47.55 29.60 -1.38
N ARG A 251 46.91 28.61 -2.00
CA ARG A 251 45.90 28.81 -3.03
C ARG A 251 44.55 29.01 -2.36
N THR A 252 44.11 30.25 -2.50
CA THR A 252 42.73 30.71 -2.39
C THR A 252 41.73 29.61 -2.71
N LYS A 253 40.70 29.47 -1.87
CA LYS A 253 39.56 28.56 -1.99
C LYS A 253 38.88 28.72 -3.35
N GLN A 254 39.44 28.12 -4.40
CA GLN A 254 38.88 28.21 -5.74
C GLN A 254 37.64 27.33 -5.76
N ARG A 255 36.47 27.97 -5.68
CA ARG A 255 35.20 27.30 -5.94
C ARG A 255 35.22 26.83 -7.38
N THR A 256 35.02 25.53 -7.58
CA THR A 256 34.77 25.00 -8.92
C THR A 256 33.28 25.22 -9.23
N HIS A 257 32.97 25.72 -10.43
CA HIS A 257 31.59 25.78 -10.94
C HIS A 257 31.13 24.38 -11.38
N ASP A 258 31.18 23.41 -10.47
CA ASP A 258 30.73 22.06 -10.73
C ASP A 258 29.19 21.99 -10.66
N THR A 259 28.60 21.31 -11.64
CA THR A 259 27.14 21.09 -11.72
C THR A 259 26.74 19.69 -11.26
N ALA A 260 27.69 18.79 -11.00
CA ALA A 260 27.40 17.40 -10.68
C ALA A 260 26.64 17.24 -9.36
N TRP A 261 27.10 17.87 -8.27
CA TRP A 261 26.37 17.81 -6.99
C TRP A 261 24.97 18.47 -7.06
N PRO A 262 24.82 19.69 -7.62
CA PRO A 262 23.49 20.27 -7.87
C PRO A 262 22.56 19.38 -8.71
N LEU A 263 23.10 18.70 -9.74
CA LEU A 263 22.33 17.76 -10.57
C LEU A 263 21.83 16.58 -9.75
N LEU A 264 22.70 15.94 -8.95
CA LEU A 264 22.31 14.84 -8.07
C LEU A 264 21.28 15.28 -7.03
N LYS A 265 21.44 16.45 -6.42
CA LYS A 265 20.45 16.98 -5.47
C LYS A 265 19.06 17.11 -6.09
N ARG A 266 18.96 17.71 -7.29
CA ARG A 266 17.67 17.84 -7.99
C ARG A 266 17.04 16.48 -8.27
N SER A 267 17.86 15.51 -8.71
CA SER A 267 17.38 14.16 -9.00
C SER A 267 16.86 13.45 -7.74
N MET A 268 17.62 13.50 -6.64
CA MET A 268 17.19 13.00 -5.34
C MET A 268 15.92 13.69 -4.83
N THR A 269 15.80 15.02 -4.99
CA THR A 269 14.61 15.79 -4.63
C THR A 269 13.38 15.31 -5.39
N VAL A 270 13.47 15.12 -6.71
CA VAL A 270 12.34 14.60 -7.50
C VAL A 270 11.98 13.19 -7.03
N SER A 271 12.97 12.34 -6.79
CA SER A 271 12.75 10.96 -6.33
C SER A 271 12.05 10.91 -4.97
N ILE A 272 12.53 11.66 -3.95
CA ILE A 272 11.92 11.65 -2.61
C ILE A 272 10.51 12.26 -2.60
N MET A 273 10.22 13.22 -3.49
CA MET A 273 8.87 13.77 -3.64
C MET A 273 7.88 12.75 -4.20
N GLN A 274 8.33 11.88 -5.11
CA GLN A 274 7.50 10.81 -5.67
C GLN A 274 7.37 9.62 -4.71
N LYS A 275 8.49 9.22 -4.10
CA LYS A 275 8.61 8.06 -3.21
C LYS A 275 9.34 8.43 -1.91
N PRO A 276 8.61 8.95 -0.91
CA PRO A 276 9.19 9.41 0.36
C PRO A 276 9.83 8.32 1.21
N SER A 277 9.73 7.04 0.82
CA SER A 277 10.52 5.96 1.43
C SER A 277 12.02 6.22 1.30
N GLY A 278 12.43 6.88 0.21
CA GLY A 278 13.81 7.18 -0.11
C GLY A 278 14.59 6.02 -0.73
N THR A 279 13.94 4.89 -1.03
CA THR A 279 14.57 3.68 -1.59
C THR A 279 15.16 3.93 -2.98
N GLU A 280 14.62 4.88 -3.74
CA GLU A 280 15.01 5.18 -5.12
C GLU A 280 15.79 6.51 -5.27
N VAL A 281 16.24 7.16 -4.19
CA VAL A 281 16.86 8.50 -4.29
C VAL A 281 18.12 8.53 -5.17
N LEU A 282 18.82 7.40 -5.30
CA LEU A 282 20.01 7.26 -6.15
C LEU A 282 19.74 6.54 -7.49
N ARG A 283 18.49 6.45 -7.94
CA ARG A 283 18.10 5.72 -9.17
C ARG A 283 18.64 6.35 -10.45
N ASP A 284 18.84 7.66 -10.48
CA ASP A 284 19.37 8.38 -11.65
C ASP A 284 20.87 8.17 -11.80
N MET A 285 21.22 7.14 -12.57
CA MET A 285 22.61 6.78 -12.83
C MET A 285 23.39 7.87 -13.57
N GLN A 286 22.74 8.77 -14.32
CA GLN A 286 23.43 9.88 -14.96
C GLN A 286 23.92 10.89 -13.92
N ALA A 287 23.04 11.28 -12.99
CA ALA A 287 23.40 12.20 -11.92
C ALA A 287 24.44 11.59 -10.96
N VAL A 288 24.30 10.30 -10.62
CA VAL A 288 25.29 9.55 -9.83
C VAL A 288 26.65 9.51 -10.54
N ASN A 289 26.69 9.19 -11.83
CA ASN A 289 27.92 9.14 -12.59
C ASN A 289 28.56 10.52 -12.76
N ALA A 290 27.78 11.60 -12.84
CA ALA A 290 28.31 12.96 -12.85
C ALA A 290 29.12 13.24 -11.58
N VAL A 291 28.60 12.87 -10.40
CA VAL A 291 29.29 13.05 -9.12
C VAL A 291 30.51 12.13 -9.01
N LYS A 292 30.40 10.85 -9.39
CA LYS A 292 31.52 9.90 -9.38
C LYS A 292 32.70 10.34 -10.24
N ASN A 293 32.42 10.98 -11.37
CA ASN A 293 33.44 11.37 -12.34
C ASN A 293 33.85 12.84 -12.23
N ALA A 294 33.24 13.63 -11.34
CA ALA A 294 33.59 15.03 -11.15
C ALA A 294 35.03 15.15 -10.65
N ARG A 295 35.83 15.95 -11.34
CA ARG A 295 37.25 16.15 -11.06
C ARG A 295 37.57 17.61 -10.84
N CYS A 296 38.51 17.85 -9.94
CA CYS A 296 39.18 19.12 -9.78
C CYS A 296 40.05 19.44 -11.01
N PRO A 297 40.42 20.71 -11.25
CA PRO A 297 41.32 21.09 -12.34
C PRO A 297 42.66 20.33 -12.35
N HIS A 298 43.10 19.83 -11.19
CA HIS A 298 44.32 19.03 -11.02
C HIS A 298 44.13 17.52 -11.27
N GLY A 299 42.95 17.09 -11.74
CA GLY A 299 42.65 15.71 -12.11
C GLY A 299 42.16 14.81 -10.97
N GLU A 300 42.22 15.26 -9.72
CA GLU A 300 41.70 14.52 -8.56
C GLU A 300 40.18 14.48 -8.52
N LEU A 301 39.60 13.45 -7.91
CA LEU A 301 38.15 13.37 -7.71
C LEU A 301 37.69 14.49 -6.76
N LEU A 302 36.67 15.23 -7.20
CA LEU A 302 36.07 16.31 -6.42
C LEU A 302 35.29 15.75 -5.22
N TYR A 303 34.64 14.60 -5.41
CA TYR A 303 33.79 13.96 -4.42
C TYR A 303 34.30 12.56 -4.06
N ARG A 304 34.17 12.19 -2.78
CA ARG A 304 34.37 10.81 -2.31
C ARG A 304 33.03 10.09 -2.33
N TRP A 305 32.71 9.47 -3.46
CA TRP A 305 31.39 8.90 -3.72
C TRP A 305 30.91 7.94 -2.62
N GLU A 306 31.77 7.01 -2.19
CA GLU A 306 31.40 5.98 -1.20
C GLU A 306 31.00 6.60 0.15
N SER A 307 31.61 7.73 0.51
CA SER A 307 31.25 8.48 1.70
C SER A 307 29.94 9.24 1.54
N ILE A 308 29.68 9.79 0.36
CA ILE A 308 28.42 10.50 0.06
C ILE A 308 27.26 9.50 0.07
N GLU A 309 27.40 8.39 -0.64
CA GLU A 309 26.41 7.33 -0.73
C GLU A 309 26.03 6.80 0.66
N ARG A 310 27.02 6.46 1.50
CA ARG A 310 26.76 6.04 2.88
C ARG A 310 26.01 7.08 3.69
N ARG A 311 26.37 8.37 3.57
CA ARG A 311 25.67 9.45 4.29
C ARG A 311 24.25 9.63 3.78
N ILE A 312 23.99 9.48 2.48
CA ILE A 312 22.64 9.54 1.91
C ILE A 312 21.79 8.40 2.47
N PHE A 313 22.29 7.17 2.49
CA PHE A 313 21.59 6.04 3.11
C PHE A 313 21.32 6.28 4.59
N ASN A 314 22.30 6.82 5.34
CA ASN A 314 22.09 7.18 6.74
C ASN A 314 21.03 8.26 6.93
N VAL A 315 20.86 9.19 5.98
CA VAL A 315 19.76 10.18 6.02
C VAL A 315 18.44 9.48 5.75
N VAL A 316 18.34 8.65 4.72
CA VAL A 316 17.12 7.91 4.36
C VAL A 316 16.64 7.02 5.52
N SER A 317 17.55 6.28 6.15
CA SER A 317 17.24 5.42 7.30
C SER A 317 16.87 6.20 8.57
N ALA A 318 17.24 7.48 8.66
CA ALA A 318 16.92 8.35 9.79
C ALA A 318 15.67 9.21 9.56
N LEU A 319 14.99 9.04 8.41
CA LEU A 319 13.74 9.76 8.14
C LEU A 319 12.64 9.34 9.13
N PRO A 320 11.75 10.27 9.54
CA PRO A 320 10.70 9.99 10.52
C PRO A 320 9.87 8.73 10.17
N PRO A 321 9.66 7.79 11.09
CA PRO A 321 8.82 6.63 10.85
C PRO A 321 7.35 7.04 10.68
N PHE A 322 6.57 6.16 10.05
CA PHE A 322 5.13 6.34 9.97
C PHE A 322 4.52 6.02 11.33
N ASP A 323 3.76 6.97 11.86
CA ASP A 323 3.06 6.84 13.15
C ASP A 323 1.58 7.19 12.87
N ILE A 324 0.66 6.35 13.35
CA ILE A 324 -0.80 6.54 13.24
C ILE A 324 -1.33 7.26 14.48
#